data_AF-A0A7C1P2U8-F1
#
_entry.id   AF-A0A7C1P2U8-F1
#
_cell.length_a   1.000
_cell.length_b   1.000
_cell.length_c   1.000
_cell.angle_alpha   90.00
_cell.angle_beta   90.00
_cell.angle_gamma   90.00
#
_symmetry.space_group_name_H-M   'P 1'
#
loop_
_entity.id
_entity.type
_entity.pdbx_description
1 polymer ?
#
loop_
_entity_poly.entity_id
_entity_poly.type
_entity_poly.pdbx_seq_one_letter_code
_entity_poly.pdbx_strand_id
1 'polypeptide(L)'
;MENKRWFRSMTIIAAIVVVVCLLMMINDTPKPLRHDFTTIELCDWAEKQSQNQFRLIVNQIALGGCVFVIAGRMRAKKGIGK
;
A
#
# COMPACT_ATOMS: atom_id res chain seq x y z
N MET A 1 -0.98 -17.01 27.06
CA MET A 1 0.10 -16.06 26.69
C MET A 1 0.35 -15.97 25.17
N GLU A 2 -0.09 -16.94 24.37
CA GLU A 2 0.13 -16.98 22.91
C GLU A 2 -0.56 -15.85 22.15
N ASN A 3 -1.78 -15.48 22.52
CA ASN A 3 -2.55 -14.46 21.81
C ASN A 3 -1.81 -13.11 21.73
N LYS A 4 -1.18 -12.66 22.83
CA LYS A 4 -0.41 -11.41 22.87
C LYS A 4 0.82 -11.41 21.95
N ARG A 5 1.46 -12.57 21.75
CA ARG A 5 2.60 -12.72 20.83
C ARG A 5 2.13 -12.75 19.38
N TRP A 6 1.07 -13.51 19.09
CA TRP A 6 0.46 -13.57 17.75
C TRP A 6 0.01 -12.19 17.25
N PHE A 7 -0.67 -11.41 18.10
CA PHE A 7 -1.08 -10.04 17.76
C PHE A 7 0.11 -9.08 17.59
N ARG A 8 1.20 -9.24 18.36
CA ARG A 8 2.43 -8.45 18.15
C ARG A 8 3.06 -8.77 16.80
N SER A 9 3.17 -10.06 16.45
CA SER A 9 3.71 -10.50 15.16
C SER A 9 2.89 -9.96 13.98
N MET A 10 1.56 -10.01 14.04
CA MET A 10 0.71 -9.41 12.98
C MET A 10 0.93 -7.90 12.81
N THR A 11 1.15 -7.16 13.90
CA THR A 11 1.37 -5.71 13.78
C THR A 11 2.73 -5.39 13.15
N ILE A 12 3.75 -6.22 13.41
CA ILE A 12 5.08 -6.09 12.80
C ILE A 12 5.00 -6.41 11.31
N ILE A 13 4.30 -7.49 10.93
CA ILE A 13 4.07 -7.84 9.53
C ILE A 13 3.34 -6.71 8.81
N ALA A 14 2.28 -6.17 9.40
CA ALA A 14 1.55 -5.03 8.83
C ALA A 14 2.45 -3.79 8.62
N ALA A 15 3.33 -3.49 9.57
CA ALA A 15 4.29 -2.39 9.44
C ALA A 15 5.29 -2.63 8.29
N ILE A 16 5.79 -3.87 8.12
CA ILE A 16 6.67 -4.23 7.01
C ILE A 16 5.95 -4.06 5.67
N VAL A 17 4.70 -4.53 5.57
CA VAL A 17 3.88 -4.37 4.35
C VAL A 17 3.68 -2.90 4.02
N VAL A 18 3.39 -2.05 5.01
CA VAL A 18 3.27 -0.60 4.83
C VAL A 18 4.55 0.01 4.25
N VAL A 19 5.73 -0.35 4.77
CA VAL A 19 7.02 0.15 4.27
C VAL A 19 7.27 -0.29 2.83
N VAL A 20 6.98 -1.55 2.50
CA VAL A 20 7.13 -2.07 1.13
C VAL A 20 6.17 -1.35 0.17
N CYS A 21 4.91 -1.16 0.55
CA CYS A 21 3.93 -0.43 -0.26
C CYS A 21 4.37 1.03 -0.51
N LEU A 22 4.92 1.72 0.50
CA LEU A 22 5.43 3.07 0.35
C LEU A 22 6.62 3.14 -0.63
N LEU A 23 7.55 2.20 -0.56
CA LEU A 23 8.68 2.11 -1.49
C LEU A 23 8.21 1.85 -2.93
N MET A 24 7.19 1.00 -3.11
CA MET A 24 6.60 0.73 -4.43
C MET A 24 5.89 1.97 -5.00
N MET A 25 5.17 2.75 -4.19
CA MET A 25 4.50 3.98 -4.65
C MET A 25 5.47 5.04 -5.22
N ILE A 26 6.69 5.11 -4.69
CA ILE A 26 7.73 6.05 -5.18
C ILE A 26 8.25 5.63 -6.57
N ASN A 27 8.29 4.34 -6.86
CA ASN A 27 8.74 3.84 -8.16
C ASN A 27 7.62 3.85 -9.21
N ASP A 28 6.39 3.55 -8.80
CA ASP A 28 5.22 3.47 -9.68
C ASP A 28 4.60 4.87 -9.94
N THR A 29 5.16 5.94 -9.37
CA THR A 29 4.61 7.28 -9.57
C THR A 29 4.79 7.69 -11.04
N PRO A 30 3.70 8.04 -11.72
CA PRO A 30 3.74 8.31 -13.14
C PRO A 30 4.60 9.53 -13.45
N LYS A 31 5.66 9.34 -14.24
CA LYS A 31 6.44 10.46 -14.76
C LYS A 31 5.64 11.15 -15.88
N PRO A 32 5.53 12.48 -15.86
CA PRO A 32 4.85 13.19 -16.92
C PRO A 32 5.60 13.00 -18.23
N LEU A 33 4.84 12.68 -19.27
CA LEU A 33 5.26 12.74 -20.66
C LEU A 33 5.80 14.17 -20.94
N ARG A 34 7.10 14.31 -21.27
CA ARG A 34 7.69 15.59 -21.72
C ARG A 34 8.02 15.51 -23.22
N HIS A 35 7.44 16.43 -24.00
CA HIS A 35 7.62 16.74 -25.45
C HIS A 35 7.14 15.74 -26.52
N ASP A 36 6.70 16.28 -27.66
CA ASP A 36 6.23 15.65 -28.91
C ASP A 36 6.57 14.15 -29.10
N PHE A 37 5.57 13.29 -28.94
CA PHE A 37 5.70 11.83 -29.01
C PHE A 37 5.14 11.28 -30.32
N THR A 38 5.66 10.13 -30.74
CA THR A 38 5.02 9.31 -31.76
C THR A 38 3.85 8.50 -31.17
N THR A 39 2.87 8.11 -32.00
CA THR A 39 1.69 7.34 -31.55
C THR A 39 2.05 6.04 -30.84
N ILE A 40 3.18 5.42 -31.21
CA ILE A 40 3.69 4.18 -30.62
C ILE A 40 4.17 4.43 -29.17
N GLU A 41 4.90 5.51 -28.93
CA GLU A 41 5.38 5.89 -27.59
C GLU A 41 4.23 6.29 -26.65
N LEU A 42 3.16 6.85 -27.19
CA LEU A 42 1.93 7.14 -26.46
C LEU A 42 1.22 5.86 -25.99
N CYS A 43 1.14 4.82 -26.83
CA CYS A 43 0.57 3.53 -26.46
C CYS A 43 1.40 2.83 -25.37
N ASP A 44 2.73 2.78 -25.53
CA ASP A 44 3.63 2.19 -24.53
C ASP A 44 3.57 2.91 -23.19
N TRP A 45 3.50 4.25 -23.21
CA TRP A 45 3.32 5.04 -22.00
C TRP A 45 1.97 4.76 -21.34
N ALA A 46 0.88 4.75 -22.11
CA ALA A 46 -0.46 4.50 -21.59
C ALA A 46 -0.59 3.09 -20.98
N GLU A 47 0.04 2.09 -21.60
CA GLU A 47 0.06 0.73 -21.05
C GLU A 47 0.82 0.67 -19.72
N LYS A 48 2.05 1.21 -19.67
CA LYS A 48 2.82 1.32 -18.41
C LYS A 48 2.06 2.10 -17.35
N GLN A 49 1.34 3.14 -17.75
CA GLN A 49 0.54 3.95 -16.85
C GLN A 49 -0.61 3.16 -16.23
N SER A 50 -1.34 2.39 -17.04
CA SER A 50 -2.44 1.56 -16.54
C SER A 50 -1.96 0.47 -15.58
N GLN A 51 -0.81 -0.15 -15.85
CA GLN A 51 -0.19 -1.14 -14.97
C GLN A 51 0.25 -0.52 -13.64
N ASN A 52 0.89 0.66 -13.68
CA ASN A 52 1.28 1.39 -12.48
C ASN A 52 0.06 1.82 -11.65
N GLN A 53 -1.01 2.29 -12.30
CA GLN A 53 -2.26 2.62 -11.62
C GLN A 53 -2.89 1.40 -10.94
N PHE A 54 -2.92 0.25 -11.59
CA PHE A 54 -3.41 -0.99 -10.99
C PHE A 54 -2.61 -1.36 -9.73
N ARG A 55 -1.28 -1.29 -9.79
CA ARG A 55 -0.40 -1.53 -8.63
C ARG A 55 -0.63 -0.53 -7.50
N LEU A 56 -0.82 0.76 -7.83
CA LEU A 56 -1.14 1.79 -6.85
C LEU A 56 -2.47 1.51 -6.13
N ILE A 57 -3.51 1.09 -6.85
CA ILE A 57 -4.81 0.74 -6.25
C ILE A 57 -4.67 -0.45 -5.30
N VAL A 58 -3.99 -1.52 -5.72
CA VAL A 58 -3.73 -2.70 -4.87
C VAL A 58 -2.96 -2.31 -3.60
N ASN A 59 -1.94 -1.46 -3.74
CA ASN A 59 -1.17 -0.94 -2.61
C ASN A 59 -2.02 -0.09 -1.65
N GLN A 60 -2.95 0.74 -2.16
CA GLN A 60 -3.85 1.52 -1.31
C GLN A 60 -4.82 0.64 -0.51
N ILE A 61 -5.33 -0.44 -1.11
CA ILE A 61 -6.18 -1.42 -0.41
C ILE A 61 -5.38 -2.11 0.71
N ALA A 62 -4.14 -2.54 0.41
CA ALA A 62 -3.26 -3.17 1.40
C ALA A 62 -2.91 -2.24 2.56
N LEU A 63 -2.59 -0.97 2.26
CA LEU A 63 -2.34 0.08 3.26
C LEU A 63 -3.58 0.32 4.13
N GLY A 64 -4.76 0.47 3.52
CA GLY A 64 -6.02 0.63 4.24
C GLY A 64 -6.30 -0.51 5.21
N GLY A 65 -6.08 -1.75 4.77
CA GLY A 65 -6.20 -2.94 5.62
C GLY A 65 -5.24 -2.93 6.81
N CYS A 66 -3.97 -2.60 6.58
CA CYS A 66 -2.96 -2.51 7.63
C CYS A 66 -3.30 -1.43 8.67
N VAL A 67 -3.76 -0.26 8.22
CA VAL A 67 -4.19 0.83 9.10
C VAL A 67 -5.40 0.40 9.93
N PHE A 68 -6.37 -0.31 9.34
CA PHE A 68 -7.53 -0.84 10.08
C PHE A 68 -7.12 -1.80 11.19
N VAL A 69 -6.17 -2.70 10.94
CA VAL A 69 -5.64 -3.64 11.95
C VAL A 69 -4.98 -2.88 13.11
N ILE A 70 -4.18 -1.85 12.80
CA ILE A 70 -3.49 -1.04 13.82
C ILE A 70 -4.50 -0.19 14.62
N ALA A 71 -5.44 0.48 13.95
CA ALA A 71 -6.47 1.31 14.57
C ALA A 71 -7.44 0.48 15.42
N GLY A 72 -7.88 -0.68 14.91
CA GLY A 72 -8.69 -1.65 15.64
C GLY A 72 -7.99 -2.11 16.92
N ARG A 73 -6.68 -2.34 16.87
CA ARG A 73 -5.87 -2.66 18.05
C ARG A 73 -5.82 -1.51 19.07
N MET A 74 -5.68 -0.27 18.61
CA MET A 74 -5.69 0.91 19.49
C MET A 74 -7.03 1.05 20.21
N ARG A 75 -8.16 0.80 19.50
CA ARG A 75 -9.49 0.78 20.10
C ARG A 75 -9.67 -0.39 21.07
N ALA A 76 -9.25 -1.61 20.73
CA ALA A 76 -9.32 -2.76 21.63
C ALA A 76 -8.49 -2.59 22.92
N LYS A 77 -7.40 -1.81 22.89
CA LYS A 77 -6.64 -1.45 24.10
C LYS A 77 -7.31 -0.38 24.97
N LYS A 78 -8.19 0.45 24.39
CA LYS A 78 -8.91 1.56 25.06
C LYS A 78 -10.39 1.24 25.36
N GLY A 79 -10.96 0.19 24.76
CA GLY A 79 -12.38 -0.18 24.83
C GLY A 79 -12.67 -1.33 25.79
N ILE A 80 -13.92 -1.32 26.27
CA ILE A 80 -14.58 -2.15 27.30
C ILE A 80 -14.20 -3.63 27.19
N GLY A 81 -13.63 -4.17 28.27
CA GLY A 81 -13.02 -5.51 28.30
C GLY A 81 -11.74 -5.59 29.15
N LYS A 82 -11.32 -4.47 29.75
CA LYS A 82 -10.54 -4.48 31.01
C LYS A 82 -11.49 -4.40 32.18
#